data_AF-A0A2D5P4V5-F1
#
_entry.id   AF-A0A2D5P4V5-F1
#
_cell.length_a   1.000
_cell.length_b   1.000
_cell.length_c   1.000
_cell.angle_alpha   90.00
_cell.angle_beta   90.00
_cell.angle_gamma   90.00
#
_symmetry.space_group_name_H-M   'P 1'
#
loop_
_entity.id
_entity.type
_entity.pdbx_description
1 polymer ?
#
loop_
_entity_poly.entity_id
_entity_poly.type
_entity_poly.pdbx_seq_one_letter_code
_entity_poly.pdbx_strand_id
1 'polypeptide(L)'
;MSFLEQVKEFLALAQESNFDIAQIYAQNPNGVYATVLVLLVILLIIVFFIRRAAKISSAVKLVSNIQNSNDFDDYDSKLTKIATELPKRGPRLANSINAQKNDILEKELSLLKDFNIKDKIARYKQISAQYALISQNSKKYKMDDLTSYYDEKSKTLLSENLSEEISEYSLNTNFDENDVDFVNSIVSYANSTDDADSILNPLIEQINRFSYSHNLDLFKFTRALDKDKSVQVFKNCNEKLEEVLTSEDEKVSNVILSYMLENDEKEAVYSYISNLKSSTYLQDLYYTFFAKTEDIDVDLAFVANETKISSDYSNHIDCKITDNWRDLTFINHIINSPRVLETIGHISYRNVLERIERLEKDEETNKAISEALQVARRAEAIANEAKEIARQK
;
A
#
# COMPACT_ATOMS: atom_id res chain seq x y z
N MET A 1 1.79 19.88 75.77
CA MET A 1 3.20 19.88 75.34
C MET A 1 3.25 19.85 73.84
N SER A 2 3.95 20.81 73.26
CA SER A 2 4.26 20.83 71.83
C SER A 2 5.18 19.66 71.47
N PHE A 3 5.05 19.12 70.25
CA PHE A 3 5.96 18.10 69.71
C PHE A 3 7.44 18.52 69.83
N LEU A 4 7.73 19.80 69.62
CA LEU A 4 9.09 20.34 69.75
C LEU A 4 9.55 20.46 71.21
N GLU A 5 8.64 20.62 72.16
CA GLU A 5 8.97 20.57 73.59
C GLU A 5 9.36 19.15 74.00
N GLN A 6 8.64 18.13 73.52
CA GLN A 6 8.96 16.73 73.80
C GLN A 6 10.34 16.32 73.26
N VAL A 7 10.72 16.82 72.08
CA VAL A 7 12.06 16.59 71.51
C VAL A 7 13.15 17.33 72.30
N LYS A 8 12.89 18.57 72.75
CA LYS A 8 13.84 19.34 73.57
C LYS A 8 14.07 18.71 74.94
N GLU A 9 13.00 18.24 75.58
CA GLU A 9 13.08 17.53 76.86
C GLU A 9 13.83 16.21 76.72
N PHE A 10 13.59 15.45 75.63
CA PHE A 10 14.38 14.25 75.34
C PHE A 10 15.88 14.55 75.24
N LEU A 11 16.27 15.61 74.52
CA LEU A 11 17.68 15.98 74.34
C LEU A 11 18.33 16.44 75.66
N ALA A 12 17.58 17.13 76.51
CA ALA A 12 18.05 17.52 77.85
C ALA A 12 18.25 16.29 78.75
N LEU A 13 17.26 15.40 78.81
CA LEU A 13 17.34 14.15 79.58
C LEU A 13 18.44 13.22 79.07
N ALA A 14 18.67 13.17 77.76
CA ALA A 14 19.73 12.36 77.17
C ALA A 14 21.14 12.79 77.61
N GLN A 15 21.35 14.09 77.82
CA GLN A 15 22.62 14.61 78.35
C GLN A 15 22.79 14.29 79.84
N GLU A 16 21.71 14.36 80.61
CA GLU A 16 21.72 14.07 82.05
C GLU A 16 21.88 12.56 82.35
N SER A 17 21.30 11.69 81.52
CA SER A 17 21.30 10.24 81.71
C SER A 17 22.45 9.50 81.00
N ASN A 18 23.46 10.23 80.51
CA ASN A 18 24.56 9.68 79.70
C ASN A 18 24.05 8.81 78.53
N PHE A 19 22.96 9.24 77.88
CA PHE A 19 22.31 8.60 76.74
C PHE A 19 21.72 7.19 77.01
N ASP A 20 21.45 6.81 78.26
CA ASP A 20 20.71 5.58 78.58
C ASP A 20 19.22 5.72 78.17
N ILE A 21 18.87 5.09 77.04
CA ILE A 21 17.53 5.14 76.43
C ILE A 21 16.47 4.52 77.34
N ALA A 22 16.81 3.49 78.13
CA ALA A 22 15.84 2.85 79.02
C ALA A 22 15.46 3.77 80.19
N GLN A 23 16.43 4.53 80.71
CA GLN A 23 16.19 5.53 81.75
C GLN A 23 15.40 6.73 81.22
N ILE A 24 15.72 7.22 80.02
CA ILE A 24 14.99 8.34 79.38
C ILE A 24 13.55 7.93 79.07
N TYR A 25 13.34 6.69 78.59
CA TYR A 25 12.01 6.16 78.30
C TYR A 25 11.16 6.02 79.56
N ALA A 26 11.75 5.62 80.68
CA ALA A 26 11.04 5.52 81.96
C ALA A 26 10.56 6.89 82.47
N GLN A 27 11.30 7.97 82.19
CA GLN A 27 11.00 9.33 82.65
C GLN A 27 10.15 10.13 81.65
N ASN A 28 10.36 9.96 80.34
CA ASN A 28 9.64 10.67 79.29
C ASN A 28 9.39 9.78 78.05
N PRO A 29 8.43 8.84 78.10
CA PRO A 29 8.12 7.94 76.98
C PRO A 29 7.75 8.71 75.69
N ASN A 30 7.00 9.81 75.82
CA ASN A 30 6.55 10.63 74.70
C ASN A 30 7.71 11.36 74.01
N GLY A 31 8.72 11.80 74.76
CA GLY A 31 9.96 12.38 74.20
C GLY A 31 10.78 11.38 73.38
N VAL A 32 10.82 10.10 73.81
CA VAL A 32 11.44 9.01 73.05
C VAL A 32 10.68 8.75 71.75
N TYR A 33 9.36 8.61 71.81
CA TYR A 33 8.53 8.41 70.60
C TYR A 33 8.64 9.58 69.62
N ALA A 34 8.62 10.83 70.11
CA ALA A 34 8.81 12.03 69.30
C ALA A 34 10.16 12.02 68.58
N THR A 35 11.25 11.65 69.29
CA THR A 35 12.60 11.60 68.71
C THR A 35 12.75 10.46 67.70
N VAL A 36 12.20 9.28 67.96
CA VAL A 36 12.17 8.16 67.00
C VAL A 36 11.41 8.56 65.72
N LEU A 37 10.29 9.27 65.86
CA LEU A 37 9.54 9.78 64.71
C LEU A 37 10.36 10.79 63.88
N VAL A 38 11.11 11.69 64.52
CA VAL A 38 12.04 12.59 63.83
C VAL A 38 13.10 11.80 63.05
N LEU A 39 13.71 10.78 63.66
CA LEU A 39 14.69 9.92 62.99
C LEU A 39 14.10 9.17 61.80
N LEU A 40 12.87 8.67 61.92
CA LEU A 40 12.16 7.99 60.84
C LEU A 40 11.89 8.94 59.67
N VAL A 41 11.44 10.18 59.95
CA VAL A 41 11.24 11.21 58.93
C VAL A 41 12.56 11.56 58.23
N ILE A 42 13.66 11.71 58.96
CA ILE A 42 14.99 11.95 58.39
C ILE A 42 15.39 10.78 57.46
N LEU A 43 15.17 9.54 57.90
CA LEU A 43 15.47 8.35 57.10
C LEU A 43 14.64 8.31 55.80
N LEU A 44 13.35 8.64 55.86
CA LEU A 44 12.50 8.74 54.67
C LEU A 44 12.97 9.84 53.72
N ILE A 45 13.39 10.99 54.24
CA ILE A 45 13.96 12.08 53.45
C ILE A 45 15.25 11.62 52.74
N ILE A 46 16.15 10.94 53.45
CA ILE A 46 17.39 10.40 52.88
C ILE A 46 17.07 9.40 51.77
N VAL A 47 16.18 8.43 52.02
CA VAL A 47 15.76 7.44 51.02
C VAL A 47 15.14 8.12 49.79
N PHE A 48 14.32 9.16 49.98
CA PHE A 48 13.74 9.93 48.89
C PHE A 48 14.82 10.60 48.04
N PHE A 49 15.82 11.25 48.64
CA PHE A 49 16.92 11.89 47.92
C PHE A 49 17.79 10.88 47.17
N ILE A 50 18.11 9.73 47.78
CA ILE A 50 18.86 8.64 47.14
C ILE A 50 18.09 8.12 45.92
N ARG A 51 16.79 7.80 46.09
CA ARG A 51 15.94 7.33 44.97
C ARG A 51 15.86 8.37 43.86
N ARG A 52 15.73 9.65 44.19
CA ARG A 52 15.70 10.74 43.21
C ARG A 52 17.02 10.83 42.45
N ALA A 53 18.15 10.80 43.14
CA ALA A 53 19.48 10.86 42.54
C ALA A 53 19.74 9.65 41.62
N ALA A 54 19.37 8.44 42.04
CA ALA A 54 19.49 7.22 41.24
C ALA A 54 18.68 7.32 39.95
N LYS A 55 17.43 7.81 40.01
CA LYS A 55 16.59 7.99 38.82
C LYS A 55 17.15 9.03 37.84
N ILE A 56 17.72 10.14 38.35
CA ILE A 56 18.39 11.14 37.50
C ILE A 56 19.62 10.53 36.82
N SER A 57 20.47 9.83 37.58
CA SER A 57 21.66 9.18 37.03
C SER A 57 21.31 8.13 35.97
N SER A 58 20.27 7.32 36.21
CA SER A 58 19.79 6.34 35.23
C SER A 58 19.30 7.00 33.94
N ALA A 59 18.59 8.14 34.02
CA ALA A 59 18.12 8.84 32.84
C ALA A 59 19.29 9.49 32.07
N VAL A 60 20.28 10.06 32.76
CA VAL A 60 21.50 10.60 32.14
C VAL A 60 22.31 9.49 31.44
N LYS A 61 22.47 8.32 32.08
CA LYS A 61 23.10 7.14 31.43
C LYS A 61 22.32 6.67 30.20
N LEU A 62 21.01 6.83 30.19
CA LEU A 62 20.19 6.45 29.06
C LEU A 62 20.46 7.36 27.85
N VAL A 63 20.67 8.66 28.08
CA VAL A 63 21.10 9.62 27.03
C VAL A 63 22.45 9.17 26.44
N SER A 64 23.45 8.84 27.26
CA SER A 64 24.75 8.37 26.75
C SER A 64 24.70 7.02 26.04
N ASN A 65 23.75 6.16 26.41
CA ASN A 65 23.68 4.80 25.88
C ASN A 65 22.76 4.68 24.65
N ILE A 66 22.04 5.73 24.28
CA ILE A 66 21.15 5.70 23.10
C ILE A 66 21.94 5.54 21.80
N GLN A 67 23.17 6.06 21.75
CA GLN A 67 24.10 5.92 20.64
C GLN A 67 24.50 4.45 20.39
N ASN A 68 24.47 3.62 21.44
CA ASN A 68 24.82 2.20 21.37
C ASN A 68 23.64 1.29 20.94
N SER A 69 22.51 1.87 20.51
CA SER A 69 21.37 1.07 20.04
C SER A 69 21.71 0.39 18.72
N ASN A 70 21.44 -0.91 18.61
CA ASN A 70 21.78 -1.68 17.40
C ASN A 70 20.66 -1.70 16.37
N ASP A 71 19.42 -1.45 16.82
CA ASP A 71 18.22 -1.43 15.99
C ASP A 71 17.35 -0.21 16.35
N PHE A 72 16.38 0.05 15.47
CA PHE A 72 15.51 1.20 15.58
C PHE A 72 14.54 1.12 16.77
N ASP A 73 14.02 -0.06 17.10
CA ASP A 73 13.00 -0.19 18.15
C ASP A 73 13.62 0.02 19.54
N ASP A 74 14.86 -0.44 19.79
CA ASP A 74 15.62 -0.11 21.00
C ASP A 74 15.93 1.40 21.07
N TYR A 75 16.32 2.00 19.95
CA TYR A 75 16.55 3.45 19.85
C TYR A 75 15.28 4.25 20.20
N ASP A 76 14.16 3.92 19.57
CA ASP A 76 12.86 4.58 19.75
C ASP A 76 12.35 4.46 21.19
N SER A 77 12.47 3.27 21.78
CA SER A 77 12.11 3.02 23.18
C SER A 77 12.94 3.90 24.13
N LYS A 78 14.25 4.00 23.89
CA LYS A 78 15.13 4.89 24.66
C LYS A 78 14.77 6.35 24.44
N LEU A 79 14.58 6.81 23.21
CA LEU A 79 14.26 8.21 22.90
C LEU A 79 12.92 8.63 23.55
N THR A 80 11.90 7.77 23.45
CA THR A 80 10.62 7.95 24.16
C THR A 80 10.82 8.07 25.67
N LYS A 81 11.67 7.23 26.25
CA LYS A 81 11.98 7.30 27.69
C LYS A 81 12.74 8.57 28.07
N ILE A 82 13.64 9.08 27.22
CA ILE A 82 14.29 10.39 27.40
C ILE A 82 13.22 11.49 27.43
N ALA A 83 12.37 11.55 26.41
CA ALA A 83 11.36 12.58 26.25
C ALA A 83 10.39 12.64 27.45
N THR A 84 9.95 11.48 27.94
CA THR A 84 8.99 11.35 29.05
C THR A 84 9.61 11.58 30.44
N GLU A 85 10.90 11.31 30.62
CA GLU A 85 11.60 11.53 31.89
C GLU A 85 12.17 12.94 32.03
N LEU A 86 12.42 13.63 30.90
CA LEU A 86 12.90 15.02 30.87
C LEU A 86 12.20 15.96 31.88
N PRO A 87 10.85 16.10 31.87
CA PRO A 87 10.17 17.05 32.76
C PRO A 87 10.22 16.65 34.26
N LYS A 88 10.59 15.39 34.57
CA LYS A 88 10.63 14.82 35.92
C LYS A 88 12.02 14.87 36.56
N ARG A 89 13.09 14.94 35.77
CA ARG A 89 14.48 14.75 36.24
C ARG A 89 15.31 16.03 36.30
N GLY A 90 14.78 17.14 35.82
CA GLY A 90 15.35 18.46 36.07
C GLY A 90 16.51 18.83 35.14
N PRO A 91 17.21 19.96 35.42
CA PRO A 91 18.22 20.53 34.54
C PRO A 91 19.41 19.60 34.22
N ARG A 92 19.75 18.68 35.14
CA ARG A 92 20.87 17.75 34.93
C ARG A 92 20.65 16.83 33.73
N LEU A 93 19.43 16.34 33.54
CA LEU A 93 19.09 15.52 32.37
C LEU A 93 19.07 16.39 31.10
N ALA A 94 18.46 17.57 31.17
CA ALA A 94 18.39 18.50 30.05
C ALA A 94 19.80 18.91 29.53
N ASN A 95 20.73 19.21 30.44
CA ASN A 95 22.14 19.45 30.09
C ASN A 95 22.80 18.25 29.39
N SER A 96 22.51 17.03 29.84
CA SER A 96 23.04 15.81 29.20
C SER A 96 22.52 15.63 27.79
N ILE A 97 21.22 15.90 27.57
CA ILE A 97 20.62 15.85 26.23
C ILE A 97 21.25 16.92 25.35
N ASN A 98 21.38 18.16 25.85
CA ASN A 98 21.94 19.25 25.06
C ASN A 98 23.38 18.99 24.61
N ALA A 99 24.16 18.31 25.45
CA ALA A 99 25.54 17.95 25.13
C ALA A 99 25.66 16.85 24.06
N GLN A 100 24.63 16.02 23.85
CA GLN A 100 24.65 14.85 22.96
C GLN A 100 23.64 14.91 21.82
N LYS A 101 22.97 16.05 21.64
CA LYS A 101 21.85 16.21 20.71
C LYS A 101 22.19 15.86 19.26
N ASN A 102 23.41 16.19 18.82
CA ASN A 102 23.89 15.86 17.48
C ASN A 102 24.14 14.37 17.32
N ASP A 103 24.83 13.74 18.26
CA ASP A 103 25.08 12.30 18.21
C ASP A 103 23.78 11.47 18.24
N ILE A 104 22.74 11.96 18.93
CA ILE A 104 21.41 11.34 18.93
C ILE A 104 20.82 11.37 17.51
N LEU A 105 20.88 12.53 16.85
CA LEU A 105 20.42 12.70 15.47
C LEU A 105 21.25 11.85 14.48
N GLU A 106 22.58 11.84 14.60
CA GLU A 106 23.44 11.02 13.75
C GLU A 106 23.11 9.54 13.88
N LYS A 107 22.83 9.08 15.11
CA LYS A 107 22.45 7.70 15.35
C LYS A 107 21.10 7.36 14.71
N GLU A 108 20.10 8.21 14.85
CA GLU A 108 18.81 8.09 14.16
C GLU A 108 19.00 7.90 12.65
N LEU A 109 19.71 8.84 12.01
CA LEU A 109 19.89 8.82 10.55
C LEU A 109 20.63 7.56 10.10
N SER A 110 21.60 7.08 10.89
CA SER A 110 22.30 5.84 10.59
C SER A 110 21.41 4.59 10.65
N LEU A 111 20.45 4.55 11.57
CA LEU A 111 19.55 3.41 11.76
C LEU A 111 18.44 3.36 10.71
N LEU A 112 18.08 4.51 10.13
CA LEU A 112 17.04 4.62 9.10
C LEU A 112 17.53 4.31 7.69
N LYS A 113 18.85 4.30 7.46
CA LYS A 113 19.44 4.24 6.12
C LYS A 113 18.87 3.13 5.23
N ASP A 114 18.79 1.91 5.76
CA ASP A 114 18.44 0.70 5.00
C ASP A 114 16.93 0.39 4.99
N PHE A 115 16.10 1.28 5.56
CA PHE A 115 14.66 1.09 5.59
C PHE A 115 14.06 1.43 4.22
N ASN A 116 13.00 0.72 3.82
CA ASN A 116 12.22 1.11 2.65
C ASN A 116 11.44 2.42 2.93
N ILE A 117 10.95 3.09 1.88
CA ILE A 117 10.34 4.40 2.01
C ILE A 117 9.08 4.41 2.88
N LYS A 118 8.29 3.33 2.85
CA LYS A 118 7.09 3.16 3.70
C LYS A 118 7.46 3.15 5.18
N ASP A 119 8.48 2.37 5.54
CA ASP A 119 8.96 2.32 6.92
C ASP A 119 9.63 3.64 7.33
N LYS A 120 10.44 4.26 6.45
CA LYS A 120 11.04 5.57 6.68
C LYS A 120 9.97 6.61 7.03
N ILE A 121 8.91 6.74 6.24
CA ILE A 121 7.79 7.67 6.52
C ILE A 121 7.24 7.48 7.93
N ALA A 122 6.96 6.24 8.33
CA ALA A 122 6.43 5.95 9.66
C ALA A 122 7.41 6.34 10.77
N ARG A 123 8.70 6.01 10.60
CA ARG A 123 9.73 6.26 11.62
C ARG A 123 10.09 7.74 11.76
N TYR A 124 10.22 8.48 10.66
CA TYR A 124 10.43 9.93 10.69
C TYR A 124 9.30 10.66 11.44
N LYS A 125 8.03 10.26 11.24
CA LYS A 125 6.89 10.82 11.98
C LYS A 125 6.97 10.53 13.48
N GLN A 126 7.36 9.31 13.85
CA GLN A 126 7.52 8.93 15.26
C GLN A 126 8.60 9.78 15.94
N ILE A 127 9.75 9.93 15.31
CA ILE A 127 10.89 10.66 15.88
C ILE A 127 10.60 12.16 15.93
N SER A 128 10.02 12.73 14.87
CA SER A 128 9.58 14.12 14.84
C SER A 128 8.67 14.45 16.03
N ALA A 129 7.69 13.59 16.34
CA ALA A 129 6.81 13.78 17.48
C ALA A 129 7.56 13.72 18.83
N GLN A 130 8.54 12.83 18.96
CA GLN A 130 9.39 12.73 20.16
C GLN A 130 10.29 13.95 20.32
N TYR A 131 10.85 14.48 19.23
CA TYR A 131 11.67 15.69 19.24
C TYR A 131 10.83 16.92 19.62
N ALA A 132 9.63 17.05 19.08
CA ALA A 132 8.69 18.09 19.48
C ALA A 132 8.36 18.01 20.99
N LEU A 133 8.18 16.79 21.52
CA LEU A 133 7.96 16.58 22.95
C LEU A 133 9.19 16.95 23.81
N ILE A 134 10.40 16.64 23.35
CA ILE A 134 11.64 17.05 24.02
C ILE A 134 11.73 18.58 24.08
N SER A 135 11.47 19.27 22.97
CA SER A 135 11.44 20.74 22.91
C SER A 135 10.39 21.33 23.87
N GLN A 136 9.17 20.79 23.86
CA GLN A 136 8.13 21.23 24.78
C GLN A 136 8.56 21.06 26.25
N ASN A 137 9.15 19.91 26.58
CA ASN A 137 9.56 19.59 27.94
C ASN A 137 10.81 20.36 28.40
N SER A 138 11.69 20.79 27.48
CA SER A 138 12.88 21.58 27.81
C SER A 138 12.57 23.03 28.16
N LYS A 139 11.46 23.61 27.67
CA LYS A 139 11.03 24.99 27.97
C LYS A 139 10.99 25.29 29.47
N LYS A 140 10.57 24.31 30.29
CA LYS A 140 10.52 24.41 31.76
C LYS A 140 11.87 24.78 32.40
N TYR A 141 12.97 24.43 31.74
CA TYR A 141 14.33 24.62 32.25
C TYR A 141 15.04 25.84 31.67
N LYS A 142 14.36 26.65 30.85
CA LYS A 142 14.92 27.86 30.20
C LYS A 142 16.23 27.56 29.44
N MET A 143 16.25 26.42 28.74
CA MET A 143 17.38 26.01 27.91
C MET A 143 17.04 26.31 26.45
N ASP A 144 17.29 27.54 26.03
CA ASP A 144 16.88 28.04 24.71
C ASP A 144 17.54 27.26 23.58
N ASP A 145 18.84 26.97 23.69
CA ASP A 145 19.59 26.17 22.70
C ASP A 145 19.01 24.75 22.51
N LEU A 146 18.68 24.04 23.60
CA LEU A 146 18.07 22.72 23.54
C LEU A 146 16.66 22.78 22.95
N THR A 147 15.88 23.78 23.37
CA THR A 147 14.49 23.96 22.97
C THR A 147 14.39 24.28 21.48
N SER A 148 15.18 25.25 21.02
CA SER A 148 15.22 25.66 19.61
C SER A 148 15.74 24.54 18.73
N TYR A 149 16.80 23.83 19.15
CA TYR A 149 17.32 22.69 18.38
C TYR A 149 16.26 21.62 18.12
N TYR A 150 15.60 21.12 19.17
CA TYR A 150 14.60 20.07 18.99
C TYR A 150 13.29 20.57 18.35
N ASP A 151 12.93 21.85 18.51
CA ASP A 151 11.81 22.45 17.77
C ASP A 151 12.10 22.49 16.27
N GLU A 152 13.27 22.99 15.88
CA GLU A 152 13.73 23.03 14.50
C GLU A 152 13.82 21.62 13.92
N LYS A 153 14.55 20.71 14.58
CA LYS A 153 14.75 19.35 14.07
C LYS A 153 13.45 18.54 13.97
N SER A 154 12.49 18.75 14.87
CA SER A 154 11.18 18.09 14.72
C SER A 154 10.48 18.45 13.40
N LYS A 155 10.72 19.65 12.86
CA LYS A 155 10.15 20.12 11.60
C LYS A 155 11.02 19.71 10.41
N THR A 156 12.33 19.99 10.46
CA THR A 156 13.25 19.71 9.34
C THR A 156 13.35 18.22 9.04
N LEU A 157 13.19 17.35 10.05
CA LEU A 157 13.12 15.90 9.83
C LEU A 157 12.01 15.50 8.83
N LEU A 158 10.88 16.20 8.85
CA LEU A 158 9.75 15.92 7.96
C LEU A 158 9.82 16.75 6.66
N SER A 159 10.12 18.04 6.77
CA SER A 159 10.09 18.95 5.62
C SER A 159 11.31 18.87 4.72
N GLU A 160 12.47 18.47 5.27
CA GLU A 160 13.73 18.38 4.54
C GLU A 160 14.16 16.92 4.40
N ASN A 161 14.48 16.24 5.52
CA ASN A 161 15.08 14.90 5.46
C ASN A 161 14.15 13.85 4.84
N LEU A 162 12.91 13.73 5.31
CA LEU A 162 11.96 12.78 4.72
C LEU A 162 11.57 13.18 3.28
N SER A 163 11.51 14.48 2.98
CA SER A 163 11.24 14.95 1.62
C SER A 163 12.36 14.54 0.65
N GLU A 164 13.62 14.65 1.07
CA GLU A 164 14.78 14.19 0.32
C GLU A 164 14.75 12.67 0.10
N GLU A 165 14.41 11.89 1.12
CA GLU A 165 14.26 10.44 1.02
C GLU A 165 13.16 10.01 0.04
N ILE A 166 12.00 10.70 0.04
CA ILE A 166 10.92 10.45 -0.93
C ILE A 166 11.37 10.83 -2.35
N SER A 167 12.10 11.93 -2.49
CA SER A 167 12.67 12.37 -3.76
C SER A 167 13.68 11.36 -4.31
N GLU A 168 14.61 10.89 -3.47
CA GLU A 168 15.61 9.88 -3.83
C GLU A 168 14.95 8.55 -4.21
N TYR A 169 13.94 8.11 -3.45
CA TYR A 169 13.13 6.95 -3.84
C TYR A 169 12.52 7.16 -5.23
N SER A 170 11.86 8.30 -5.46
CA SER A 170 11.17 8.58 -6.73
C SER A 170 12.13 8.62 -7.92
N LEU A 171 13.36 9.10 -7.73
CA LEU A 171 14.39 9.19 -8.78
C LEU A 171 15.01 7.84 -9.16
N ASN A 172 15.06 6.90 -8.22
CA ASN A 172 15.77 5.63 -8.38
C ASN A 172 14.85 4.42 -8.58
N THR A 173 13.54 4.63 -8.57
CA THR A 173 12.53 3.57 -8.70
C THR A 173 12.10 3.38 -10.15
N ASN A 174 11.92 2.12 -10.57
CA ASN A 174 11.43 1.77 -11.92
C ASN A 174 9.91 1.68 -12.00
N PHE A 175 9.23 1.71 -10.84
CA PHE A 175 7.78 1.64 -10.66
C PHE A 175 7.18 0.35 -11.22
N ASP A 176 7.38 -0.73 -10.46
CA ASP A 176 6.74 -2.03 -10.69
C ASP A 176 5.60 -2.29 -9.69
N GLU A 177 4.89 -3.42 -9.82
CA GLU A 177 3.76 -3.77 -8.96
C GLU A 177 4.07 -3.76 -7.45
N ASN A 178 5.31 -4.06 -7.06
CA ASN A 178 5.72 -4.07 -5.65
C ASN A 178 5.81 -2.65 -5.07
N ASP A 179 5.98 -1.64 -5.93
CA ASP A 179 6.09 -0.24 -5.54
C ASP A 179 4.74 0.42 -5.21
N VAL A 180 3.62 -0.24 -5.52
CA VAL A 180 2.26 0.26 -5.22
C VAL A 180 2.11 0.58 -3.74
N ASP A 181 2.60 -0.30 -2.87
CA ASP A 181 2.49 -0.15 -1.42
C ASP A 181 3.32 1.03 -0.88
N PHE A 182 4.45 1.31 -1.52
CA PHE A 182 5.33 2.43 -1.22
C PHE A 182 4.71 3.75 -1.69
N VAL A 183 4.19 3.78 -2.91
CA VAL A 183 3.48 4.94 -3.47
C VAL A 183 2.23 5.27 -2.64
N ASN A 184 1.46 4.27 -2.23
CA ASN A 184 0.31 4.45 -1.33
C ASN A 184 0.71 5.11 -0.01
N SER A 185 1.87 4.73 0.54
CA SER A 185 2.39 5.30 1.79
C SER A 185 2.83 6.76 1.60
N ILE A 186 3.46 7.08 0.47
CA ILE A 186 3.82 8.45 0.09
C ILE A 186 2.57 9.31 -0.10
N VAL A 187 1.56 8.82 -0.82
CA VAL A 187 0.29 9.53 -1.05
C VAL A 187 -0.43 9.80 0.26
N SER A 188 -0.53 8.78 1.13
CA SER A 188 -1.14 8.94 2.45
C SER A 188 -0.39 9.98 3.31
N TYR A 189 0.93 9.99 3.26
CA TYR A 189 1.73 10.99 3.97
C TYR A 189 1.55 12.40 3.40
N ALA A 190 1.68 12.58 2.09
CA ALA A 190 1.53 13.86 1.42
C ALA A 190 0.15 14.48 1.70
N ASN A 191 -0.92 13.68 1.62
CA ASN A 191 -2.28 14.15 1.93
C ASN A 191 -2.50 14.48 3.43
N SER A 192 -1.52 14.20 4.30
CA SER A 192 -1.54 14.61 5.71
C SER A 192 -0.76 15.90 5.99
N THR A 193 -0.06 16.46 4.99
CA THR A 193 0.65 17.73 5.09
C THR A 193 -0.20 18.89 4.56
N ASP A 194 0.20 20.13 4.86
CA ASP A 194 -0.48 21.32 4.36
C ASP A 194 -0.27 21.56 2.85
N ASP A 195 0.80 20.98 2.28
CA ASP A 195 1.18 21.12 0.88
C ASP A 195 1.53 19.75 0.29
N ALA A 196 0.48 18.98 -0.03
CA ALA A 196 0.62 17.65 -0.63
C ALA A 196 1.31 17.70 -2.00
N ASP A 197 1.06 18.77 -2.77
CA ASP A 197 1.54 18.93 -4.14
C ASP A 197 3.08 19.05 -4.20
N SER A 198 3.71 19.63 -3.18
CA SER A 198 5.17 19.68 -3.05
C SER A 198 5.84 18.30 -3.04
N ILE A 199 5.12 17.26 -2.63
CA ILE A 199 5.61 15.87 -2.58
C ILE A 199 5.09 15.08 -3.79
N LEU A 200 3.81 15.23 -4.13
CA LEU A 200 3.17 14.41 -5.17
C LEU A 200 3.57 14.80 -6.59
N ASN A 201 3.76 16.09 -6.88
CA ASN A 201 4.10 16.52 -8.23
C ASN A 201 5.47 15.99 -8.68
N PRO A 202 6.55 16.06 -7.88
CA PRO A 202 7.82 15.44 -8.24
C PRO A 202 7.72 13.93 -8.45
N LEU A 203 6.98 13.20 -7.60
CA LEU A 203 6.75 11.76 -7.76
C LEU A 203 6.06 11.46 -9.08
N ILE A 204 4.96 12.15 -9.38
CA ILE A 204 4.21 12.00 -10.63
C ILE A 204 5.09 12.35 -11.84
N GLU A 205 5.93 13.38 -11.74
CA GLU A 205 6.90 13.71 -12.80
C GLU A 205 7.85 12.54 -13.06
N GLN A 206 8.40 11.90 -12.02
CA GLN A 206 9.28 10.75 -12.20
C GLN A 206 8.57 9.55 -12.82
N ILE A 207 7.35 9.22 -12.37
CA ILE A 207 6.54 8.14 -12.97
C ILE A 207 6.29 8.43 -14.46
N ASN A 208 5.98 9.70 -14.79
CA ASN A 208 5.67 10.12 -16.15
C ASN A 208 6.88 10.17 -17.10
N ARG A 209 8.11 9.95 -16.62
CA ARG A 209 9.29 9.80 -17.48
C ARG A 209 9.32 8.44 -18.18
N PHE A 210 8.61 7.45 -17.64
CA PHE A 210 8.50 6.13 -18.25
C PHE A 210 7.43 6.12 -19.34
N SER A 211 7.63 5.30 -20.35
CA SER A 211 6.69 5.16 -21.46
C SER A 211 5.52 4.25 -21.08
N TYR A 212 4.31 4.81 -21.02
CA TYR A 212 3.07 4.05 -20.82
C TYR A 212 2.72 3.10 -21.97
N SER A 213 3.31 3.33 -23.15
CA SER A 213 3.10 2.49 -24.34
C SER A 213 4.13 1.38 -24.49
N HIS A 214 5.25 1.41 -23.76
CA HIS A 214 6.36 0.44 -23.94
C HIS A 214 6.84 -0.24 -22.66
N ASN A 215 6.58 0.33 -21.47
CA ASN A 215 7.02 -0.23 -20.20
C ASN A 215 5.92 -1.13 -19.60
N LEU A 216 6.15 -2.45 -19.61
CA LEU A 216 5.23 -3.43 -19.04
C LEU A 216 5.13 -3.30 -17.51
N ASP A 217 6.22 -3.02 -16.82
CA ASP A 217 6.21 -2.90 -15.35
C ASP A 217 5.37 -1.69 -14.93
N LEU A 218 5.51 -0.56 -15.63
CA LEU A 218 4.67 0.61 -15.41
C LEU A 218 3.19 0.33 -15.73
N PHE A 219 2.91 -0.45 -16.79
CA PHE A 219 1.54 -0.85 -17.13
C PHE A 219 0.91 -1.63 -15.96
N LYS A 220 1.61 -2.66 -15.47
CA LYS A 220 1.15 -3.50 -14.36
C LYS A 220 1.03 -2.71 -13.07
N PHE A 221 2.02 -1.87 -12.75
CA PHE A 221 1.96 -0.93 -11.64
C PHE A 221 0.70 -0.06 -11.73
N THR A 222 0.42 0.55 -12.89
CA THR A 222 -0.75 1.40 -13.11
C THR A 222 -2.06 0.64 -12.87
N ARG A 223 -2.16 -0.62 -13.35
CA ARG A 223 -3.33 -1.49 -13.13
C ARG A 223 -3.48 -1.93 -11.68
N ALA A 224 -2.38 -2.06 -10.95
CA ALA A 224 -2.38 -2.44 -9.53
C ALA A 224 -2.68 -1.26 -8.57
N LEU A 225 -2.61 0.00 -9.05
CA LEU A 225 -2.97 1.17 -8.25
C LEU A 225 -4.45 1.13 -7.83
N ASP A 226 -4.71 1.55 -6.60
CA ASP A 226 -6.04 1.63 -6.04
C ASP A 226 -6.54 3.07 -6.04
N LYS A 227 -7.78 3.28 -6.49
CA LYS A 227 -8.36 4.62 -6.64
C LYS A 227 -8.45 5.38 -5.32
N ASP A 228 -8.73 4.69 -4.22
CA ASP A 228 -8.94 5.30 -2.91
C ASP A 228 -7.63 5.48 -2.13
N LYS A 229 -6.63 4.65 -2.38
CA LYS A 229 -5.31 4.73 -1.72
C LYS A 229 -4.32 5.60 -2.48
N SER A 230 -4.21 5.42 -3.79
CA SER A 230 -3.21 6.11 -4.62
C SER A 230 -3.73 7.42 -5.23
N VAL A 231 -5.05 7.63 -5.21
CA VAL A 231 -5.78 8.89 -5.50
C VAL A 231 -5.21 9.68 -6.69
N GLN A 232 -4.36 10.68 -6.44
CA GLN A 232 -3.80 11.55 -7.48
C GLN A 232 -2.90 10.78 -8.45
N VAL A 233 -2.10 9.84 -7.93
CA VAL A 233 -1.22 9.00 -8.76
C VAL A 233 -2.05 8.04 -9.60
N PHE A 234 -3.08 7.40 -9.01
CA PHE A 234 -4.03 6.55 -9.75
C PHE A 234 -4.64 7.32 -10.91
N LYS A 235 -5.15 8.53 -10.65
CA LYS A 235 -5.80 9.37 -11.65
C LYS A 235 -4.85 9.68 -12.81
N ASN A 236 -3.66 10.23 -12.52
CA ASN A 236 -2.69 10.59 -13.55
C ASN A 236 -2.28 9.37 -14.40
N CYS A 237 -1.94 8.24 -13.76
CA CYS A 237 -1.44 7.07 -14.47
C CYS A 237 -2.53 6.43 -15.34
N ASN A 238 -3.76 6.31 -14.83
CA ASN A 238 -4.87 5.75 -15.60
C ASN A 238 -5.31 6.67 -16.74
N GLU A 239 -5.34 7.99 -16.54
CA GLU A 239 -5.65 8.93 -17.62
C GLU A 239 -4.62 8.82 -18.77
N LYS A 240 -3.33 8.73 -18.44
CA LYS A 240 -2.27 8.55 -19.45
C LYS A 240 -2.31 7.19 -20.14
N LEU A 241 -2.56 6.13 -19.38
CA LEU A 241 -2.66 4.79 -19.96
C LEU A 241 -3.87 4.70 -20.90
N GLU A 242 -5.01 5.27 -20.52
CA GLU A 242 -6.21 5.30 -21.35
C GLU A 242 -6.01 6.15 -22.61
N GLU A 243 -5.34 7.30 -22.50
CA GLU A 243 -4.95 8.13 -23.64
C GLU A 243 -4.11 7.33 -24.65
N VAL A 244 -3.17 6.53 -24.17
CA VAL A 244 -2.34 5.65 -25.00
C VAL A 244 -3.16 4.53 -25.67
N LEU A 245 -4.06 3.88 -24.93
CA LEU A 245 -4.86 2.74 -25.44
C LEU A 245 -6.00 3.15 -26.37
N THR A 246 -6.51 4.38 -26.22
CA THR A 246 -7.57 4.93 -27.07
C THR A 246 -7.04 5.77 -28.22
N SER A 247 -5.75 6.09 -28.21
CA SER A 247 -5.10 6.77 -29.32
C SER A 247 -5.06 5.88 -30.56
N GLU A 248 -5.50 6.44 -31.67
CA GLU A 248 -5.46 5.79 -32.98
C GLU A 248 -4.04 5.80 -33.58
N ASP A 249 -3.10 6.57 -33.02
CA ASP A 249 -1.77 6.79 -33.59
C ASP A 249 -0.62 6.25 -32.70
N GLU A 250 -0.84 6.13 -31.39
CA GLU A 250 0.17 5.66 -30.45
C GLU A 250 0.52 4.19 -30.68
N LYS A 251 1.78 3.84 -30.42
CA LYS A 251 2.30 2.47 -30.63
C LYS A 251 2.45 1.75 -29.29
N VAL A 252 1.50 0.89 -28.95
CA VAL A 252 1.50 0.10 -27.72
C VAL A 252 2.23 -1.21 -27.92
N SER A 253 3.41 -1.36 -27.30
CA SER A 253 4.28 -2.54 -27.37
C SER A 253 3.50 -3.85 -27.40
N ASN A 254 3.90 -4.75 -28.30
CA ASN A 254 3.29 -6.07 -28.42
C ASN A 254 3.38 -6.88 -27.12
N VAL A 255 4.38 -6.65 -26.27
CA VAL A 255 4.49 -7.29 -24.95
C VAL A 255 3.33 -6.87 -24.04
N ILE A 256 2.93 -5.60 -24.06
CA ILE A 256 1.78 -5.10 -23.29
C ILE A 256 0.49 -5.67 -23.86
N LEU A 257 0.31 -5.64 -25.19
CA LEU A 257 -0.89 -6.19 -25.83
C LEU A 257 -1.05 -7.69 -25.56
N SER A 258 0.03 -8.47 -25.65
CA SER A 258 0.04 -9.89 -25.28
C SER A 258 -0.37 -10.09 -23.82
N TYR A 259 0.19 -9.28 -22.91
CA TYR A 259 -0.17 -9.34 -21.50
C TYR A 259 -1.67 -9.06 -21.30
N MET A 260 -2.23 -8.05 -21.96
CA MET A 260 -3.66 -7.73 -21.88
C MET A 260 -4.54 -8.86 -22.43
N LEU A 261 -4.14 -9.51 -23.53
CA LEU A 261 -4.85 -10.66 -24.09
C LEU A 261 -4.89 -11.86 -23.12
N GLU A 262 -3.85 -12.02 -22.32
CA GLU A 262 -3.74 -13.10 -21.33
C GLU A 262 -4.44 -12.79 -19.99
N ASN A 263 -4.78 -11.53 -19.71
CA ASN A 263 -5.26 -11.07 -18.40
C ASN A 263 -6.64 -10.37 -18.45
N ASP A 264 -7.62 -10.98 -19.13
CA ASP A 264 -9.02 -10.53 -19.18
C ASP A 264 -9.26 -9.09 -19.71
N GLU A 265 -8.27 -8.49 -20.39
CA GLU A 265 -8.36 -7.15 -21.02
C GLU A 265 -8.46 -7.21 -22.56
N LYS A 266 -8.97 -8.32 -23.08
CA LYS A 266 -9.00 -8.62 -24.51
C LYS A 266 -9.75 -7.59 -25.35
N GLU A 267 -10.91 -7.15 -24.87
CA GLU A 267 -11.76 -6.16 -25.55
C GLU A 267 -11.02 -4.83 -25.81
N ALA A 268 -10.16 -4.41 -24.88
CA ALA A 268 -9.35 -3.21 -25.06
C ALA A 268 -8.31 -3.40 -26.18
N VAL A 269 -7.74 -4.59 -26.31
CA VAL A 269 -6.81 -4.93 -27.40
C VAL A 269 -7.52 -4.98 -28.75
N TYR A 270 -8.73 -5.57 -28.81
CA TYR A 270 -9.53 -5.59 -30.03
C TYR A 270 -9.87 -4.16 -30.47
N SER A 271 -10.34 -3.34 -29.53
CA SER A 271 -10.65 -1.93 -29.79
C SER A 271 -9.42 -1.17 -30.29
N TYR A 272 -8.27 -1.31 -29.62
CA TYR A 272 -7.02 -0.68 -30.03
C TYR A 272 -6.60 -1.09 -31.46
N ILE A 273 -6.57 -2.41 -31.74
CA ILE A 273 -6.21 -2.93 -33.08
C ILE A 273 -7.20 -2.44 -34.14
N SER A 274 -8.50 -2.40 -33.84
CA SER A 274 -9.53 -2.01 -34.81
C SER A 274 -9.46 -0.54 -35.23
N ASN A 275 -8.95 0.34 -34.36
CA ASN A 275 -8.90 1.79 -34.59
C ASN A 275 -7.51 2.33 -35.00
N LEU A 276 -6.46 1.51 -34.94
CA LEU A 276 -5.09 1.93 -35.23
C LEU A 276 -4.91 2.46 -36.67
N LYS A 277 -4.42 3.68 -36.81
CA LYS A 277 -4.19 4.38 -38.09
C LYS A 277 -2.77 4.20 -38.64
N SER A 278 -1.84 3.77 -37.80
CA SER A 278 -0.45 3.54 -38.21
C SER A 278 -0.34 2.26 -39.05
N SER A 279 -0.35 2.36 -40.38
CA SER A 279 -0.28 1.19 -41.28
C SER A 279 0.98 0.33 -41.07
N THR A 280 2.14 0.96 -40.92
CA THR A 280 3.39 0.23 -40.65
C THR A 280 3.30 -0.55 -39.35
N TYR A 281 2.76 0.06 -38.30
CA TYR A 281 2.69 -0.60 -37.00
C TYR A 281 1.62 -1.69 -36.97
N LEU A 282 0.46 -1.43 -37.59
CA LEU A 282 -0.58 -2.44 -37.77
C LEU A 282 -0.05 -3.66 -38.55
N GLN A 283 0.82 -3.44 -39.54
CA GLN A 283 1.50 -4.53 -40.26
C GLN A 283 2.42 -5.36 -39.35
N ASP A 284 3.15 -4.71 -38.44
CA ASP A 284 4.00 -5.41 -37.46
C ASP A 284 3.15 -6.23 -36.47
N LEU A 285 2.05 -5.66 -35.99
CA LEU A 285 1.08 -6.35 -35.14
C LEU A 285 0.43 -7.53 -35.87
N TYR A 286 0.11 -7.38 -37.16
CA TYR A 286 -0.45 -8.45 -37.98
C TYR A 286 0.48 -9.67 -37.99
N TYR A 287 1.78 -9.48 -38.20
CA TYR A 287 2.74 -10.60 -38.18
C TYR A 287 2.89 -11.25 -36.80
N THR A 288 2.58 -10.50 -35.75
CA THR A 288 2.69 -10.97 -34.36
C THR A 288 1.43 -11.71 -33.90
N PHE A 289 0.25 -11.21 -34.23
CA PHE A 289 -1.02 -11.64 -33.61
C PHE A 289 -2.00 -12.33 -34.56
N PHE A 290 -2.11 -11.89 -35.82
CA PHE A 290 -3.12 -12.41 -36.73
C PHE A 290 -2.87 -13.88 -37.07
N ALA A 291 -3.90 -14.71 -36.90
CA ALA A 291 -3.86 -16.16 -37.07
C ALA A 291 -2.80 -16.86 -36.20
N LYS A 292 -2.28 -16.18 -35.16
CA LYS A 292 -1.30 -16.72 -34.20
C LYS A 292 -1.92 -17.10 -32.86
N THR A 293 -3.14 -16.64 -32.60
CA THR A 293 -3.91 -16.97 -31.41
C THR A 293 -5.12 -17.84 -31.77
N GLU A 294 -5.69 -18.55 -30.80
CA GLU A 294 -6.97 -19.25 -30.98
C GLU A 294 -8.17 -18.28 -30.92
N ASP A 295 -7.91 -17.02 -30.58
CA ASP A 295 -8.88 -15.99 -30.32
C ASP A 295 -9.29 -15.30 -31.63
N ILE A 296 -10.46 -15.68 -32.15
CA ILE A 296 -10.97 -15.16 -33.43
C ILE A 296 -11.21 -13.66 -33.38
N ASP A 297 -11.47 -13.08 -32.21
CA ASP A 297 -11.79 -11.66 -32.08
C ASP A 297 -10.57 -10.77 -32.29
N VAL A 298 -9.37 -11.29 -31.99
CA VAL A 298 -8.11 -10.64 -32.40
C VAL A 298 -8.05 -10.55 -33.92
N ASP A 299 -8.33 -11.65 -34.62
CA ASP A 299 -8.29 -11.71 -36.08
C ASP A 299 -9.34 -10.77 -36.70
N LEU A 300 -10.55 -10.75 -36.12
CA LEU A 300 -11.64 -9.89 -36.55
C LEU A 300 -11.35 -8.40 -36.30
N ALA A 301 -10.59 -8.06 -35.25
CA ALA A 301 -10.13 -6.69 -35.02
C ALA A 301 -9.23 -6.18 -36.17
N PHE A 302 -8.34 -7.03 -36.71
CA PHE A 302 -7.56 -6.68 -37.90
C PHE A 302 -8.42 -6.50 -39.16
N VAL A 303 -9.45 -7.33 -39.32
CA VAL A 303 -10.42 -7.23 -40.43
C VAL A 303 -11.24 -5.94 -40.33
N ALA A 304 -11.66 -5.58 -39.12
CA ALA A 304 -12.43 -4.37 -38.86
C ALA A 304 -11.64 -3.10 -39.17
N ASN A 305 -10.30 -3.09 -39.02
CA ASN A 305 -9.48 -1.89 -39.17
C ASN A 305 -9.39 -1.36 -40.62
N GLU A 306 -9.88 -0.15 -40.85
CA GLU A 306 -9.93 0.53 -42.17
C GLU A 306 -8.55 0.85 -42.78
N THR A 307 -7.51 0.90 -41.95
CA THR A 307 -6.14 1.18 -42.36
C THR A 307 -5.60 0.08 -43.27
N LYS A 308 -5.19 0.48 -44.48
CA LYS A 308 -4.69 -0.46 -45.48
C LYS A 308 -3.29 -0.96 -45.12
N ILE A 309 -3.17 -2.28 -45.00
CA ILE A 309 -1.90 -3.01 -44.88
C ILE A 309 -1.82 -4.11 -45.93
N SER A 310 -0.62 -4.67 -46.14
CA SER A 310 -0.41 -5.79 -47.05
C SER A 310 -0.77 -7.09 -46.32
N SER A 311 -2.06 -7.41 -46.28
CA SER A 311 -2.60 -8.59 -45.60
C SER A 311 -3.49 -9.42 -46.54
N ASP A 312 -3.55 -10.73 -46.28
CA ASP A 312 -4.52 -11.64 -46.90
C ASP A 312 -5.38 -12.26 -45.79
N TYR A 313 -6.38 -11.49 -45.37
CA TYR A 313 -7.35 -11.94 -44.37
C TYR A 313 -8.33 -12.97 -44.94
N SER A 314 -8.63 -12.87 -46.24
CA SER A 314 -9.75 -13.54 -46.90
C SER A 314 -9.68 -15.06 -46.76
N ASN A 315 -8.53 -15.65 -47.13
CA ASN A 315 -8.33 -17.08 -47.07
C ASN A 315 -8.40 -17.62 -45.63
N HIS A 316 -7.85 -16.90 -44.66
CA HIS A 316 -7.90 -17.30 -43.25
C HIS A 316 -9.33 -17.32 -42.71
N ILE A 317 -10.11 -16.26 -42.96
CA ILE A 317 -11.50 -16.17 -42.50
C ILE A 317 -12.38 -17.23 -43.19
N ASP A 318 -12.22 -17.45 -44.50
CA ASP A 318 -12.94 -18.50 -45.23
C ASP A 318 -12.62 -19.91 -44.67
N CYS A 319 -11.35 -20.18 -44.35
CA CYS A 319 -10.94 -21.41 -43.68
C CYS A 319 -11.60 -21.55 -42.31
N LYS A 320 -11.57 -20.52 -41.46
CA LYS A 320 -12.21 -20.56 -40.13
C LYS A 320 -13.71 -20.83 -40.19
N ILE A 321 -14.42 -20.23 -41.16
CA ILE A 321 -15.85 -20.50 -41.40
C ILE A 321 -16.07 -21.92 -41.90
N THR A 322 -15.20 -22.43 -42.76
CA THR A 322 -15.31 -23.77 -43.35
C THR A 322 -15.02 -24.85 -42.31
N ASP A 323 -13.99 -24.68 -41.50
CA ASP A 323 -13.59 -25.66 -40.49
C ASP A 323 -14.64 -25.77 -39.37
N ASN A 324 -15.29 -24.65 -39.02
CA ASN A 324 -16.32 -24.59 -37.98
C ASN A 324 -17.74 -24.64 -38.54
N TRP A 325 -17.94 -25.27 -39.70
CA TRP A 325 -19.20 -25.16 -40.46
C TRP A 325 -20.48 -25.59 -39.76
N ARG A 326 -20.37 -26.35 -38.67
CA ARG A 326 -21.49 -26.83 -37.85
C ARG A 326 -21.82 -25.93 -36.67
N ASP A 327 -20.93 -25.01 -36.31
CA ASP A 327 -21.13 -24.09 -35.20
C ASP A 327 -21.78 -22.80 -35.71
N LEU A 328 -23.11 -22.77 -35.72
CA LEU A 328 -23.88 -21.64 -36.24
C LEU A 328 -23.65 -20.37 -35.43
N THR A 329 -23.47 -20.48 -34.11
CA THR A 329 -23.21 -19.32 -33.25
C THR A 329 -21.87 -18.70 -33.61
N PHE A 330 -20.83 -19.50 -33.75
CA PHE A 330 -19.49 -19.04 -34.13
C PHE A 330 -19.46 -18.44 -35.55
N ILE A 331 -20.11 -19.09 -36.53
CA ILE A 331 -20.16 -18.54 -37.89
C ILE A 331 -20.93 -17.23 -37.91
N ASN A 332 -22.10 -17.16 -37.24
CA ASN A 332 -22.90 -15.94 -37.15
C ASN A 332 -22.11 -14.79 -36.53
N HIS A 333 -21.30 -15.06 -35.51
CA HIS A 333 -20.40 -14.08 -34.91
C HIS A 333 -19.39 -13.52 -35.94
N ILE A 334 -18.72 -14.39 -36.70
CA ILE A 334 -17.77 -13.97 -37.75
C ILE A 334 -18.48 -13.16 -38.84
N ILE A 335 -19.56 -13.65 -39.44
CA ILE A 335 -20.16 -12.99 -40.62
C ILE A 335 -20.85 -11.66 -40.30
N ASN A 336 -21.23 -11.43 -39.04
CA ASN A 336 -21.82 -10.17 -38.60
C ASN A 336 -20.75 -9.16 -38.17
N SER A 337 -19.48 -9.57 -38.11
CA SER A 337 -18.39 -8.70 -37.72
C SER A 337 -18.07 -7.66 -38.79
N PRO A 338 -17.64 -6.44 -38.40
CA PRO A 338 -17.34 -5.37 -39.34
C PRO A 338 -16.35 -5.80 -40.43
N ARG A 339 -16.65 -5.43 -41.66
CA ARG A 339 -15.77 -5.58 -42.83
C ARG A 339 -15.45 -7.01 -43.28
N VAL A 340 -16.09 -8.01 -42.69
CA VAL A 340 -15.95 -9.41 -43.13
C VAL A 340 -16.52 -9.60 -44.53
N LEU A 341 -17.68 -9.02 -44.85
CA LEU A 341 -18.27 -9.09 -46.20
C LEU A 341 -17.32 -8.55 -47.28
N GLU A 342 -16.70 -7.40 -47.03
CA GLU A 342 -15.75 -6.76 -47.93
C GLU A 342 -14.46 -7.60 -48.08
N THR A 343 -14.12 -8.39 -47.07
CA THR A 343 -12.90 -9.19 -46.99
C THR A 343 -13.03 -10.54 -47.70
N ILE A 344 -14.09 -11.29 -47.45
CA ILE A 344 -14.34 -12.60 -48.11
C ILE A 344 -15.08 -12.46 -49.44
N GLY A 345 -15.73 -11.31 -49.66
CA GLY A 345 -16.47 -10.99 -50.88
C GLY A 345 -17.91 -11.53 -50.88
N HIS A 346 -18.77 -10.88 -51.69
CA HIS A 346 -20.21 -11.14 -51.74
C HIS A 346 -20.59 -12.60 -52.07
N ILE A 347 -19.82 -13.29 -52.92
CA ILE A 347 -20.14 -14.67 -53.33
C ILE A 347 -19.90 -15.63 -52.17
N SER A 348 -18.70 -15.58 -51.54
CA SER A 348 -18.39 -16.40 -50.37
C SER A 348 -19.36 -16.12 -49.24
N TYR A 349 -19.62 -14.84 -48.95
CA TYR A 349 -20.58 -14.42 -47.93
C TYR A 349 -21.99 -14.99 -48.16
N ARG A 350 -22.51 -14.89 -49.39
CA ARG A 350 -23.82 -15.46 -49.76
C ARG A 350 -23.86 -16.97 -49.57
N ASN A 351 -22.81 -17.68 -49.99
CA ASN A 351 -22.75 -19.14 -49.82
C ASN A 351 -22.77 -19.54 -48.34
N VAL A 352 -22.11 -18.75 -47.48
CA VAL A 352 -22.13 -18.97 -46.02
C VAL A 352 -23.54 -18.74 -45.45
N LEU A 353 -24.22 -17.66 -45.86
CA LEU A 353 -25.62 -17.41 -45.45
C LEU A 353 -26.57 -18.52 -45.89
N GLU A 354 -26.51 -18.95 -47.15
CA GLU A 354 -27.35 -20.05 -47.65
C GLU A 354 -27.08 -21.36 -46.89
N ARG A 355 -25.83 -21.58 -46.44
CA ARG A 355 -25.48 -22.72 -45.60
C ARG A 355 -26.06 -22.61 -44.19
N ILE A 356 -26.00 -21.43 -43.57
CA ILE A 356 -26.59 -21.16 -42.26
C ILE A 356 -28.09 -21.42 -42.30
N GLU A 357 -28.80 -20.83 -43.27
CA GLU A 357 -30.26 -20.99 -43.43
C GLU A 357 -30.65 -22.47 -43.56
N ARG A 358 -29.88 -23.25 -44.33
CA ARG A 358 -30.12 -24.69 -44.48
C ARG A 358 -29.94 -25.43 -43.14
N LEU A 359 -28.88 -25.12 -42.41
CA LEU A 359 -28.56 -25.79 -41.14
C LEU A 359 -29.57 -25.43 -40.03
N GLU A 360 -30.00 -24.17 -39.95
CA GLU A 360 -31.05 -23.73 -39.02
C GLU A 360 -32.37 -24.48 -39.29
N LYS A 361 -32.75 -24.61 -40.56
CA LYS A 361 -33.94 -25.38 -40.95
C LYS A 361 -33.81 -26.87 -40.60
N ASP A 362 -32.64 -27.45 -40.77
CA ASP A 362 -32.37 -28.84 -40.39
C ASP A 362 -32.45 -29.02 -38.87
N GLU A 363 -31.94 -28.07 -38.07
CA GLU A 363 -32.06 -28.06 -36.60
C GLU A 363 -33.52 -27.96 -36.15
N GLU A 364 -34.29 -27.03 -36.70
CA GLU A 364 -35.72 -26.88 -36.40
C GLU A 364 -36.50 -28.17 -36.74
N THR A 365 -36.22 -28.76 -37.90
CA THR A 365 -36.86 -30.01 -38.34
C THR A 365 -36.50 -31.16 -37.40
N ASN A 366 -35.23 -31.29 -37.01
CA ASN A 366 -34.77 -32.31 -36.08
C ASN A 366 -35.39 -32.13 -34.67
N LYS A 367 -35.55 -30.89 -34.22
CA LYS A 367 -36.23 -30.58 -32.95
C LYS A 367 -37.69 -31.01 -33.01
N ALA A 368 -38.41 -30.69 -34.08
CA ALA A 368 -39.80 -31.10 -34.27
C ALA A 368 -39.94 -32.65 -34.32
N ILE A 369 -39.02 -33.35 -35.00
CA ILE A 369 -38.98 -34.81 -35.03
C ILE A 369 -38.72 -35.38 -33.63
N SER A 370 -37.79 -34.80 -32.87
CA SER A 370 -37.47 -35.22 -31.51
C SER A 370 -38.67 -35.06 -30.56
N GLU A 371 -39.35 -33.92 -30.62
CA GLU A 371 -40.59 -33.66 -29.88
C GLU A 371 -41.70 -34.65 -30.28
N ALA A 372 -41.89 -34.89 -31.57
CA ALA A 372 -42.85 -35.87 -32.07
C ALA A 372 -42.52 -37.30 -31.62
N LEU A 373 -41.25 -37.70 -31.62
CA LEU A 373 -40.79 -38.99 -31.12
C LEU A 373 -41.00 -39.11 -29.60
N GLN A 374 -40.80 -38.04 -28.84
CA GLN A 374 -41.07 -38.03 -27.40
C GLN A 374 -42.57 -38.18 -27.11
N VAL A 375 -43.42 -37.49 -27.87
CA VAL A 375 -44.89 -37.65 -27.80
C VAL A 375 -45.29 -39.08 -28.19
N ALA A 376 -44.72 -39.62 -29.26
CA ALA A 376 -44.99 -40.99 -29.70
C ALA A 376 -44.60 -42.02 -28.63
N ARG A 377 -43.42 -41.89 -28.00
CA ARG A 377 -42.98 -42.75 -26.89
C ARG A 377 -43.90 -42.66 -25.67
N ARG A 378 -44.38 -41.46 -25.33
CA ARG A 378 -45.37 -41.27 -24.25
C ARG A 378 -46.70 -41.95 -24.60
N ALA A 379 -47.18 -41.80 -25.84
CA ALA A 379 -48.40 -42.45 -26.29
C ALA A 379 -48.28 -43.98 -26.28
N GLU A 380 -47.14 -44.52 -26.69
CA GLU A 380 -46.84 -45.96 -26.63
C GLU A 380 -46.83 -46.48 -25.18
N ALA A 381 -46.21 -45.75 -24.25
CA ALA A 381 -46.21 -46.11 -22.83
C ALA A 381 -47.64 -46.17 -22.25
N ILE A 382 -48.47 -45.15 -22.53
CA ILE A 382 -49.88 -45.11 -22.10
C ILE A 382 -50.67 -46.27 -22.72
N ALA A 383 -50.46 -46.57 -24.00
CA ALA A 383 -51.13 -47.67 -24.67
C ALA A 383 -50.75 -49.04 -24.08
N ASN A 384 -49.48 -49.23 -23.74
CA ASN A 384 -49.01 -50.45 -23.07
C ASN A 384 -49.58 -50.59 -21.66
N GLU A 385 -49.62 -49.50 -20.88
CA GLU A 385 -50.27 -49.48 -19.55
C GLU A 385 -51.77 -49.80 -19.65
N ALA A 386 -52.48 -49.18 -20.59
CA ALA A 386 -53.90 -49.47 -20.84
C ALA A 386 -54.14 -50.94 -21.25
N LYS A 387 -53.23 -51.52 -22.04
CA LYS A 387 -53.27 -52.93 -22.43
C LYS A 387 -53.00 -53.87 -21.26
N GLU A 388 -52.11 -53.52 -20.34
CA GLU A 388 -51.88 -54.26 -19.10
C GLU A 388 -53.10 -54.21 -18.19
N ILE A 389 -53.69 -53.03 -17.98
CA ILE A 389 -54.95 -52.87 -17.22
C ILE A 389 -56.08 -53.70 -17.84
N ALA A 390 -56.19 -53.70 -19.17
CA ALA A 390 -57.19 -54.49 -19.88
C ALA A 390 -56.97 -56.01 -19.79
N ARG A 391 -55.73 -56.47 -19.56
CA ARG A 391 -55.39 -57.89 -19.34
C ARG A 391 -55.56 -58.35 -17.88
N GLN A 392 -55.69 -57.42 -16.94
CA GLN A 392 -55.92 -57.70 -15.51
C GLN A 392 -57.42 -57.73 -15.14
N LYS A 393 -58.31 -57.47 -16.09
CA LYS A 393 -59.76 -57.74 -16.01
C LYS A 393 -60.08 -59.02 -16.77
#